data_AF-A0A7C0XNF0-F1
#
_entry.id   AF-A0A7C0XNF0-F1
#
_cell.length_a   1.000
_cell.length_b   1.000
_cell.length_c   1.000
_cell.angle_alpha   90.00
_cell.angle_beta   90.00
_cell.angle_gamma   90.00
#
_symmetry.space_group_name_H-M   'P 1'
#
loop_
_entity.id
_entity.type
_entity.pdbx_description
1 polymer ?
#
loop_
_entity_poly.entity_id
_entity_poly.type
_entity_poly.pdbx_seq_one_letter_code
_entity_poly.pdbx_strand_id
1 'polypeptide(L)'
;MRVVREYKEPKGKYVSVELLVNDRCIIEHLGITGDFFAFPQELIDEITLRSRGHNLINEKIDNLVVRILEGVEILGIRKDMLKNIILGVLREGRSRCAKKS
;
A
#
# COMPACT_ATOMS: atom_id res chain seq x y z
N MET A 1 10.99 10.40 -3.43
CA MET A 1 11.38 9.26 -2.56
C MET A 1 10.64 8.01 -2.99
N ARG A 2 11.33 6.87 -3.03
CA ARG A 2 10.76 5.57 -3.41
C ARG A 2 10.95 4.56 -2.28
N VAL A 3 9.89 3.82 -1.94
CA VAL A 3 9.91 2.69 -1.01
C VAL A 3 9.24 1.51 -1.71
N VAL A 4 9.92 0.37 -1.77
CA VAL A 4 9.38 -0.86 -2.39
C VAL A 4 9.49 -1.98 -1.37
N ARG A 5 8.43 -2.76 -1.22
CA ARG A 5 8.43 -4.00 -0.45
C ARG A 5 7.84 -5.12 -1.29
N GLU A 6 8.54 -6.23 -1.23
CA GLU A 6 8.19 -7.44 -1.95
C GLU A 6 8.02 -8.57 -0.95
N TYR A 7 7.06 -9.46 -1.23
CA TYR A 7 6.85 -10.65 -0.44
C TYR A 7 6.39 -11.80 -1.31
N LYS A 8 6.91 -12.96 -1.00
CA LYS A 8 6.52 -14.23 -1.60
C LYS A 8 5.97 -15.13 -0.50
N GLU A 9 4.71 -15.50 -0.61
CA GLU A 9 4.09 -16.40 0.36
C GLU A 9 4.74 -17.80 0.27
N PRO A 10 4.98 -18.53 1.38
CA PRO A 10 5.81 -19.75 1.41
C PRO A 10 5.42 -20.91 0.48
N LYS A 11 4.26 -20.86 -0.18
CA LYS A 11 3.83 -21.76 -1.28
C LYS A 11 2.92 -21.06 -2.28
N GLY A 12 3.00 -19.74 -2.33
CA GLY A 12 1.94 -18.93 -2.90
C GLY A 12 2.44 -17.88 -3.85
N LYS A 13 1.53 -16.95 -4.07
CA LYS A 13 1.67 -15.83 -4.98
C LYS A 13 2.55 -14.75 -4.33
N TYR A 14 3.19 -13.99 -5.19
CA TYR A 14 4.00 -12.81 -4.95
C TYR A 14 3.14 -11.54 -4.87
N VAL A 15 3.59 -10.60 -4.04
CA VAL A 15 3.10 -9.23 -4.01
C VAL A 15 4.26 -8.25 -3.94
N SER A 16 4.15 -7.17 -4.72
CA SER A 16 4.99 -5.98 -4.65
C SER A 16 4.13 -4.79 -4.29
N VAL A 17 4.59 -3.98 -3.34
CA VAL A 17 4.00 -2.69 -3.02
C VAL A 17 5.06 -1.61 -3.21
N GLU A 18 4.77 -0.65 -4.07
CA GLU A 18 5.62 0.48 -4.39
C GLU A 18 4.97 1.78 -3.97
N LEU A 19 5.69 2.59 -3.21
CA LEU A 19 5.28 3.93 -2.80
C LEU A 19 6.26 4.97 -3.35
N LEU A 20 5.73 5.93 -4.11
CA LEU A 20 6.42 7.12 -4.56
C LEU A 20 5.84 8.36 -3.86
N VAL A 21 6.72 9.16 -3.28
CA VAL A 21 6.37 10.34 -2.49
C VAL A 21 7.30 11.48 -2.89
N ASN A 22 6.76 12.66 -3.17
CA ASN A 22 7.59 13.82 -3.53
C ASN A 22 8.23 14.50 -2.31
N ASP A 23 8.99 15.56 -2.54
CA ASP A 23 9.72 16.26 -1.49
C ASP A 23 8.82 17.01 -0.49
N ARG A 24 7.54 17.19 -0.82
CA ARG A 24 6.52 17.73 0.10
C ARG A 24 5.77 16.65 0.88
N CYS A 25 6.27 15.41 0.83
CA CYS A 25 5.65 14.26 1.48
C CYS A 25 4.23 13.94 0.98
N ILE A 26 3.95 14.30 -0.27
CA ILE A 26 2.69 13.98 -0.95
C ILE A 26 2.88 12.67 -1.74
N ILE A 27 1.95 11.75 -1.58
CA ILE A 27 1.93 10.48 -2.32
C ILE A 27 1.67 10.76 -3.80
N GLU A 28 2.62 10.37 -4.65
CA GLU A 28 2.46 10.43 -6.10
C GLU A 28 1.95 9.10 -6.66
N HIS A 29 2.32 7.99 -6.02
CA HIS A 29 1.92 6.64 -6.41
C HIS A 29 1.96 5.69 -5.22
N LEU A 30 0.97 4.82 -5.09
CA LEU A 30 0.99 3.63 -4.24
C LEU A 30 0.54 2.44 -5.09
N GLY A 31 1.48 1.77 -5.74
CA GLY A 31 1.21 0.62 -6.60
C GLY A 31 1.17 -0.67 -5.80
N ILE A 32 0.17 -1.51 -6.08
CA ILE A 32 0.07 -2.87 -5.54
C ILE A 32 0.01 -3.81 -6.74
N THR A 33 1.02 -4.64 -6.92
CA THR A 33 1.11 -5.60 -8.02
C THR A 33 1.41 -6.98 -7.49
N GLY A 34 1.09 -8.01 -8.26
CA GLY A 34 1.33 -9.39 -7.86
C GLY A 34 0.54 -10.35 -8.72
N ASP A 35 0.70 -11.63 -8.43
CA ASP A 35 -0.02 -12.72 -9.07
C ASP A 35 -1.14 -13.27 -8.17
N PHE A 36 -1.72 -12.44 -7.28
CA PHE A 36 -2.91 -12.80 -6.47
C PHE A 36 -4.22 -12.41 -7.18
N PHE A 37 -5.35 -12.89 -6.65
CA PHE A 37 -6.67 -12.45 -7.10
C PHE A 37 -7.35 -11.63 -6.00
N ALA A 38 -8.05 -10.57 -6.40
CA ALA A 38 -8.85 -9.72 -5.54
C ALA A 38 -10.27 -9.62 -6.09
N PHE A 39 -11.26 -9.74 -5.20
CA PHE A 39 -12.68 -9.66 -5.56
C PHE A 39 -13.41 -8.72 -4.59
N PRO A 40 -14.01 -7.62 -5.10
CA PRO A 40 -13.80 -7.02 -6.41
C PRO A 40 -12.35 -6.54 -6.60
N GLN A 41 -11.83 -6.59 -7.83
CA GLN A 41 -10.46 -6.12 -8.13
C GLN A 41 -10.38 -4.59 -8.03
N GLU A 42 -11.47 -3.91 -8.37
CA GLU A 42 -11.57 -2.45 -8.45
C GLU A 42 -11.24 -1.78 -7.11
N LEU A 43 -11.44 -2.48 -5.99
CA LEU A 43 -11.09 -1.98 -4.66
C LEU A 43 -9.57 -1.93 -4.44
N ILE A 44 -8.78 -2.82 -5.05
CA ILE A 44 -7.30 -2.69 -5.02
C ILE A 44 -6.86 -1.47 -5.83
N ASP A 45 -7.49 -1.24 -6.98
CA ASP A 45 -7.25 -0.07 -7.81
C ASP A 45 -7.67 1.22 -7.08
N GLU A 46 -8.74 1.16 -6.30
CA GLU A 46 -9.22 2.28 -5.47
C GLU A 46 -8.18 2.70 -4.43
N ILE A 47 -7.43 1.78 -3.82
CA ILE A 47 -6.32 2.11 -2.91
C ILE A 47 -5.26 2.94 -3.65
N THR A 48 -4.89 2.54 -4.86
CA THR A 48 -3.90 3.23 -5.68
C THR A 48 -4.39 4.63 -6.06
N LEU A 49 -5.63 4.75 -6.51
CA LEU A 49 -6.22 6.01 -6.95
C LEU A 49 -6.41 6.99 -5.79
N ARG A 50 -7.01 6.53 -4.69
CA ARG A 50 -7.40 7.40 -3.56
C ARG A 50 -6.25 7.72 -2.62
N SER A 51 -5.12 7.03 -2.69
CA SER A 51 -3.93 7.42 -1.91
C SER A 51 -3.16 8.58 -2.54
N ARG A 52 -3.28 8.77 -3.85
CA ARG A 52 -2.56 9.82 -4.59
C ARG A 52 -3.02 11.21 -4.13
N GLY A 53 -2.05 12.12 -3.97
CA GLY A 53 -2.31 13.51 -3.57
C GLY A 53 -2.40 13.72 -2.07
N HIS A 54 -2.46 12.65 -1.27
CA HIS A 54 -2.50 12.78 0.19
C HIS A 54 -1.12 13.04 0.79
N ASN A 55 -1.09 13.85 1.85
CA ASN A 55 0.11 14.09 2.64
C ASN A 55 0.32 12.94 3.64
N LEU A 56 1.49 12.29 3.54
CA LEU A 56 1.77 11.06 4.25
C LEU A 56 2.00 11.26 5.77
N ILE A 57 2.33 12.49 6.21
CA ILE A 57 2.48 12.86 7.62
C ILE A 57 1.14 13.20 8.27
N ASN A 58 0.34 14.02 7.60
CA ASN A 58 -0.84 14.63 8.22
C ASN A 58 -2.12 13.81 8.04
N GLU A 59 -2.16 12.93 7.03
CA GLU A 59 -3.39 12.24 6.66
C GLU A 59 -3.41 10.78 7.10
N LYS A 60 -4.61 10.30 7.46
CA LYS A 60 -4.84 8.93 7.95
C LYS A 60 -5.01 7.95 6.78
N ILE A 61 -4.04 7.89 5.88
CA ILE A 61 -4.02 6.95 4.73
C ILE A 61 -4.17 5.50 5.20
N ASP A 62 -3.58 5.15 6.34
CA ASP A 62 -3.66 3.81 6.93
C ASP A 62 -5.14 3.37 7.12
N ASN A 63 -6.03 4.30 7.53
CA ASN A 63 -7.45 4.01 7.72
C ASN A 63 -8.19 3.81 6.39
N LEU A 64 -7.83 4.57 5.36
CA LEU A 64 -8.38 4.40 4.02
C LEU A 64 -8.05 3.00 3.49
N VAL A 65 -6.78 2.60 3.58
CA VAL A 65 -6.32 1.26 3.15
C VAL A 65 -7.05 0.16 3.92
N VAL A 66 -7.14 0.27 5.25
CA VAL A 66 -7.80 -0.74 6.08
C VAL A 66 -9.28 -0.89 5.70
N ARG A 67 -10.01 0.21 5.55
CA ARG A 67 -11.43 0.20 5.18
C ARG A 67 -11.67 -0.40 3.81
N ILE A 68 -10.85 -0.06 2.81
CA ILE A 68 -11.00 -0.64 1.47
C ILE A 68 -10.71 -2.14 1.51
N LEU A 69 -9.62 -2.54 2.17
CA LEU A 69 -9.27 -3.96 2.28
C LEU A 69 -10.34 -4.76 3.00
N GLU A 70 -11.07 -4.22 3.98
CA GLU A 70 -12.18 -4.93 4.64
C GLU A 70 -13.21 -5.48 3.62
N GLY A 71 -13.50 -4.71 2.57
CA GLY A 71 -14.43 -5.09 1.50
C GLY A 71 -13.87 -6.02 0.42
N VAL A 72 -12.58 -6.39 0.48
CA VAL A 72 -11.93 -7.22 -0.55
C VAL A 72 -11.74 -8.66 -0.08
N GLU A 73 -12.15 -9.63 -0.89
CA GLU A 73 -11.70 -11.01 -0.77
C GLU A 73 -10.39 -11.21 -1.54
N ILE A 74 -9.39 -11.79 -0.88
CA ILE A 74 -8.06 -12.02 -1.45
C ILE A 74 -7.81 -13.53 -1.54
N LEU A 75 -7.44 -14.00 -2.73
CA LEU A 75 -7.06 -15.39 -2.98
C LEU A 75 -5.60 -15.51 -3.42
N GLY A 76 -4.90 -16.49 -2.87
CA GLY A 76 -3.52 -16.84 -3.24
C GLY A 76 -2.42 -16.25 -2.34
N ILE A 77 -2.77 -15.26 -1.51
CA ILE A 77 -1.94 -14.74 -0.42
C ILE A 77 -2.82 -14.49 0.80
N ARG A 78 -2.24 -14.41 1.99
CA ARG A 78 -3.03 -14.04 3.17
C ARG A 78 -3.35 -12.54 3.16
N LYS A 79 -4.62 -12.21 3.40
CA LYS A 79 -5.13 -10.81 3.39
C LYS A 79 -4.46 -9.93 4.46
N ASP A 80 -4.20 -10.49 5.64
CA ASP A 80 -3.47 -9.81 6.72
C ASP A 80 -2.02 -9.50 6.32
N MET A 81 -1.37 -10.42 5.60
CA MET A 81 -0.03 -10.21 5.05
C MET A 81 -0.03 -9.05 4.05
N LEU A 82 -0.94 -9.04 3.06
CA LEU A 82 -1.07 -7.93 2.11
C LEU A 82 -1.23 -6.59 2.83
N LYS A 83 -2.16 -6.54 3.80
CA LYS A 83 -2.38 -5.36 4.65
C LYS A 83 -1.11 -4.91 5.35
N ASN A 84 -0.37 -5.84 5.96
CA ASN A 84 0.84 -5.54 6.70
C ASN A 84 1.95 -4.97 5.81
N ILE A 85 2.07 -5.44 4.56
CA ILE A 85 3.05 -4.90 3.60
C ILE A 85 2.69 -3.48 3.22
N ILE A 86 1.43 -3.23 2.84
CA ILE A 86 0.99 -1.89 2.44
C ILE A 86 1.21 -0.89 3.59
N LEU A 87 0.78 -1.26 4.81
CA LEU A 87 0.99 -0.43 5.99
C LEU A 87 2.47 -0.28 6.36
N GLY A 88 3.29 -1.30 6.13
CA GLY A 88 4.74 -1.24 6.34
C GLY A 88 5.41 -0.22 5.43
N VAL A 89 5.06 -0.23 4.14
CA VAL A 89 5.54 0.74 3.15
C VAL A 89 5.14 2.18 3.54
N LEU A 90 3.88 2.38 3.95
CA LEU A 90 3.40 3.68 4.40
C LEU A 90 4.12 4.17 5.66
N ARG A 91 4.31 3.31 6.66
CA ARG A 91 5.05 3.66 7.89
C ARG A 91 6.50 4.01 7.61
N GLU A 92 7.16 3.26 6.74
CA GLU A 92 8.52 3.55 6.32
C GLU A 92 8.62 4.88 5.57
N GLY A 93 7.70 5.13 4.64
CA GLY A 93 7.56 6.41 3.97
C GLY A 93 7.41 7.56 4.98
N ARG A 94 6.59 7.37 6.01
CA ARG A 94 6.32 8.38 7.05
C ARG A 94 7.57 8.69 7.86
N SER A 95 8.28 7.65 8.27
CA SER A 95 9.54 7.79 9.00
C SER A 95 10.60 8.56 8.20
N ARG A 96 10.73 8.27 6.89
CA ARG A 96 11.68 8.97 6.02
C ARG A 96 11.27 10.43 5.77
N CYS A 97 9.98 10.71 5.67
CA CYS A 97 9.45 12.07 5.56
C CYS A 97 9.67 12.90 6.83
N ALA A 98 9.40 12.32 8.00
CA ALA A 98 9.61 12.97 9.28
C ALA A 98 11.07 13.31 9.57
N LYS A 99 12.03 12.54 9.02
CA LYS A 99 13.47 12.83 9.11
C LYS A 99 13.93 13.99 8.21
N LYS A 100 13.09 14.43 7.27
CA LYS A 100 13.37 15.55 6.34
C LYS A 100 12.72 16.87 6.78
N SER A 101 11.79 16.82 7.73
CA SER A 101 11.10 18.00 8.30
C SER A 101 11.87 18.52 9.50
#